data_AF-A0A2L2LIN1-F1
#
_entry.id   AF-A0A2L2LIN1-F1
#
_cell.length_a   1.000
_cell.length_b   1.000
_cell.length_c   1.000
_cell.angle_alpha   90.00
_cell.angle_beta   90.00
_cell.angle_gamma   90.00
#
_symmetry.space_group_name_H-M   'P 1'
#
loop_
_entity.id
_entity.type
_entity.pdbx_description
1 polymer ?
#
loop_
_entity_poly.entity_id
_entity_poly.type
_entity_poly.pdbx_seq_one_letter_code
_entity_poly.pdbx_strand_id
1 'polypeptide(L)'
;MLIFPSGIVDKQRGKFAVEAEAGPVECRLFPLLGTYKAYICPVDRHGERYAIDPFFTRLTGITGEIIDVEGVPLQEALSSFDSFTEGAQCWSWGKDELNMVAISCYVAGIQPPIPANRFDNAVKLLLAAGMPLEDLAKTPSNRLADYYGVEHPPLQGHDALDDALSVSYTLQHLLKGGKLTPEVFGV
;
A
#
# COMPACT_ATOMS: atom_id res chain seq x y z
N MET A 1 1.51 11.30 33.68
CA MET A 1 2.20 10.05 33.34
C MET A 1 1.86 9.75 31.89
N LEU A 2 2.71 10.17 30.95
CA LEU A 2 2.45 10.14 29.52
C LEU A 2 3.49 9.23 28.88
N ILE A 3 3.06 8.02 28.54
CA ILE A 3 3.86 7.04 27.82
C ILE A 3 3.29 7.03 26.40
N PHE A 4 3.98 7.69 25.47
CA PHE A 4 3.79 7.46 24.05
C PHE A 4 4.97 6.62 23.58
N PRO A 5 4.81 5.30 23.35
CA PRO A 5 5.66 4.63 22.41
C PRO A 5 5.17 5.08 21.03
N SER A 6 5.54 6.30 20.65
CA SER A 6 5.47 6.75 19.27
C SER A 6 6.46 5.89 18.51
N GLY A 7 5.99 4.75 18.03
CA GLY A 7 6.63 3.99 16.98
C GLY A 7 6.69 4.88 15.76
N ILE A 8 7.77 5.65 15.70
CA ILE A 8 8.54 6.07 14.55
C ILE A 8 7.69 6.42 13.31
N VAL A 9 7.83 7.68 12.87
CA VAL A 9 7.44 8.15 11.53
C VAL A 9 8.26 7.36 10.51
N ASP A 10 7.93 6.08 10.30
CA ASP A 10 8.88 5.13 9.71
C ASP A 10 8.19 3.92 9.10
N LYS A 11 7.29 4.25 8.18
CA LYS A 11 6.95 3.42 7.05
C LYS A 11 6.73 4.38 5.90
N GLN A 12 7.76 4.72 5.14
CA GLN A 12 7.56 5.37 3.83
C GLN A 12 6.82 4.41 2.88
N ARG A 13 5.53 4.21 3.14
CA ARG A 13 4.63 3.33 2.40
C ARG A 13 3.54 4.20 1.82
N GLY A 14 3.77 4.68 0.61
CA GLY A 14 2.70 5.08 -0.29
C GLY A 14 2.79 4.20 -1.51
N LYS A 15 2.07 3.07 -1.56
CA LYS A 15 2.04 2.19 -2.73
C LYS A 15 0.70 1.46 -2.77
N PHE A 16 -0.02 1.63 -3.87
CA PHE A 16 -1.33 1.02 -4.10
C PHE A 16 -1.37 0.48 -5.54
N ALA A 17 -2.06 -0.64 -5.71
CA ALA A 17 -2.46 -1.15 -7.01
C ALA A 17 -3.99 -1.01 -7.11
N VAL A 18 -4.45 -0.40 -8.20
CA VAL A 18 -5.85 -0.26 -8.64
C VAL A 18 -5.75 -0.41 -10.16
N GLU A 19 -6.51 -1.20 -10.90
CA GLU A 19 -7.94 -1.52 -10.87
C GLU A 19 -8.13 -2.88 -11.55
N ALA A 20 -9.27 -3.54 -11.35
CA ALA A 20 -9.62 -4.76 -12.05
C ALA A 20 -10.84 -4.48 -12.93
N GLU A 21 -10.63 -4.36 -14.24
CA GLU A 21 -11.69 -4.05 -15.20
C GLU A 21 -12.66 -5.24 -15.31
N ALA A 22 -13.96 -5.00 -15.09
CA ALA A 22 -15.00 -5.99 -15.30
C ALA A 22 -15.46 -5.95 -16.76
N GLY A 23 -14.86 -6.79 -17.61
CA GLY A 23 -15.36 -7.06 -18.96
C GLY A 23 -16.69 -7.84 -18.94
N PRO A 24 -17.43 -7.91 -20.07
CA PRO A 24 -18.64 -8.72 -20.20
C PRO A 24 -18.37 -10.17 -19.78
N VAL A 25 -19.39 -10.83 -19.24
CA VAL A 25 -19.41 -12.10 -18.46
C VAL A 25 -18.49 -13.23 -18.98
N GLU A 26 -18.11 -13.22 -20.25
CA GLU A 26 -17.22 -14.18 -20.90
C GLU A 26 -15.70 -13.91 -20.72
N CYS A 27 -15.28 -12.72 -20.28
CA CYS A 27 -13.87 -12.37 -20.08
C CYS A 27 -13.58 -11.86 -18.67
N ARG A 28 -13.69 -12.72 -17.65
CA ARG A 28 -13.26 -12.43 -16.25
C ARG A 28 -11.74 -12.48 -16.08
N LEU A 29 -11.00 -11.78 -16.93
CA LEU A 29 -9.60 -11.52 -16.65
C LEU A 29 -9.61 -10.29 -15.75
N PHE A 30 -9.21 -10.47 -14.48
CA PHE A 30 -8.88 -9.37 -13.58
C PHE A 30 -7.35 -9.20 -13.65
N PRO A 31 -6.78 -8.51 -14.67
CA PRO A 31 -5.34 -8.31 -14.78
C PRO A 31 -4.86 -7.22 -13.82
N LEU A 32 -3.55 -7.14 -13.59
CA LEU A 32 -2.93 -5.94 -13.00
C LEU A 32 -2.65 -4.98 -14.15
N LEU A 33 -3.20 -3.76 -14.08
CA LEU A 33 -3.05 -2.76 -15.14
C LEU A 33 -1.72 -2.02 -15.07
N GLY A 34 -1.14 -1.90 -13.88
CA GLY A 34 0.13 -1.24 -13.68
C GLY A 34 0.60 -1.32 -12.24
N THR A 35 1.83 -0.86 -12.02
CA THR A 35 2.42 -0.71 -10.69
C THR A 35 3.08 0.65 -10.58
N TYR A 36 3.07 1.20 -9.37
CA TYR A 36 3.74 2.45 -9.05
C TYR A 36 4.67 2.26 -7.85
N LYS A 37 5.90 2.74 -7.99
CA LYS A 37 6.92 2.73 -6.93
C LYS A 37 7.72 4.02 -7.00
N ALA A 38 7.87 4.66 -5.85
CA ALA A 38 8.76 5.79 -5.65
C ALA A 38 9.50 5.63 -4.34
N TYR A 39 10.69 6.22 -4.27
CA TYR A 39 11.45 6.38 -3.04
C TYR A 39 11.34 7.83 -2.59
N ILE A 40 11.08 8.05 -1.30
CA ILE A 40 10.87 9.41 -0.78
C ILE A 40 12.12 9.82 -0.01
N CYS A 41 12.62 11.03 -0.26
CA CYS A 41 13.64 11.63 0.58
C CYS A 41 13.03 11.97 1.96
N PRO A 42 13.41 11.27 3.04
CA PRO A 42 12.83 11.53 4.35
C PRO A 42 13.36 12.85 4.90
N VAL A 43 12.45 13.62 5.50
CA VAL A 43 12.77 14.83 6.25
C VAL A 43 12.24 14.69 7.66
N ASP A 44 12.91 15.34 8.62
CA ASP A 44 12.41 15.46 9.98
C ASP A 44 11.37 16.61 10.10
N ARG A 45 10.88 16.83 11.33
CA ARG A 45 9.90 17.90 11.63
C ARG A 45 10.43 19.33 11.49
N HIS A 46 11.72 19.48 11.19
CA HIS A 46 12.36 20.76 10.91
C HIS A 46 12.65 20.92 9.41
N GLY A 47 12.31 19.93 8.59
CA GLY A 47 12.56 19.91 7.15
C GLY A 47 13.98 19.44 6.80
N GLU A 48 14.78 19.03 7.78
CA GLU A 48 16.15 18.57 7.56
C GLU A 48 16.15 17.11 7.12
N ARG A 49 17.13 16.74 6.28
CA ARG A 49 17.23 15.38 5.77
C ARG A 49 17.47 14.40 6.92
N TYR A 50 16.66 13.34 6.96
CA TYR A 50 16.78 12.28 7.96
C TYR A 50 17.61 11.11 7.41
N ALA A 51 18.59 10.63 8.18
CA ALA A 51 19.38 9.46 7.79
C ALA A 51 18.56 8.19 7.98
N ILE A 52 18.58 7.28 7.00
CA ILE A 52 17.91 5.98 7.10
C ILE A 52 18.57 5.15 8.20
N ASP A 53 17.77 4.69 9.17
CA ASP A 53 18.27 3.85 10.24
C ASP A 53 18.70 2.47 9.68
N PRO A 54 19.85 1.91 10.09
CA PRO A 54 20.32 0.61 9.60
C PRO A 54 19.34 -0.56 9.79
N PHE A 55 18.46 -0.50 10.79
CA PHE A 55 17.38 -1.48 10.96
C PHE A 55 16.41 -1.42 9.79
N PHE A 56 16.07 -0.22 9.30
CA PHE A 56 15.18 -0.05 8.14
C PHE A 56 15.81 -0.61 6.89
N THR A 57 17.08 -0.32 6.63
CA THR A 57 17.79 -0.90 5.49
C THR A 57 17.81 -2.42 5.54
N ARG A 58 18.05 -3.03 6.71
CA ARG A 58 17.99 -4.50 6.84
C ARG A 58 16.59 -5.06 6.62
N LEU A 59 15.55 -4.33 7.04
CA LEU A 59 14.17 -4.78 6.95
C LEU A 59 13.61 -4.65 5.53
N THR A 60 13.87 -3.52 4.86
CA THR A 60 13.22 -3.18 3.58
C THR A 60 14.15 -3.28 2.37
N GLY A 61 15.46 -3.35 2.60
CA GLY A 61 16.48 -3.27 1.55
C GLY A 61 16.74 -1.84 1.04
N ILE A 62 16.01 -0.83 1.54
CA ILE A 62 16.18 0.56 1.11
C ILE A 62 17.43 1.15 1.78
N THR A 63 18.42 1.54 0.97
CA THR A 63 19.67 2.13 1.44
C THR A 63 19.67 3.65 1.29
N GLY A 64 20.59 4.33 1.97
CA GLY A 64 20.80 5.77 1.79
C GLY A 64 21.17 6.13 0.35
N GLU A 65 21.98 5.28 -0.30
CA GLU A 65 22.41 5.46 -1.69
C GLU A 65 21.24 5.38 -2.68
N ILE A 66 20.28 4.47 -2.46
CA ILE A 66 19.05 4.43 -3.27
C ILE A 66 18.28 5.74 -3.12
N ILE A 67 18.14 6.25 -1.89
CA ILE A 67 17.47 7.53 -1.65
C ILE A 67 18.24 8.70 -2.27
N ASP A 68 19.58 8.69 -2.23
CA ASP A 68 20.43 9.72 -2.84
C ASP A 68 20.24 9.81 -4.36
N VAL A 69 20.10 8.67 -5.03
CA VAL A 69 20.04 8.58 -6.49
C VAL A 69 18.62 8.70 -7.03
N GLU A 70 17.66 8.06 -6.36
CA GLU A 70 16.29 7.87 -6.86
C GLU A 70 15.22 8.56 -6.01
N GLY A 71 15.60 9.10 -4.85
CA GLY A 71 14.67 9.71 -3.91
C GLY A 71 14.06 11.00 -4.44
N VAL A 72 12.75 11.15 -4.28
CA VAL A 72 12.00 12.37 -4.64
C VAL A 72 11.35 13.00 -3.40
N PRO A 73 10.99 14.29 -3.43
CA PRO A 73 10.20 14.91 -2.37
C PRO A 73 8.85 14.23 -2.17
N LEU A 74 8.35 14.20 -0.93
CA LEU A 74 7.05 13.59 -0.59
C LEU A 74 5.90 14.12 -1.46
N GLN A 75 5.84 15.44 -1.67
CA GLN A 75 4.81 16.07 -2.48
C GLN A 75 4.81 15.55 -3.92
N GLU A 76 5.99 15.37 -4.51
CA GLU A 76 6.14 14.88 -5.88
C GLU A 76 5.72 13.40 -5.99
N ALA A 77 6.13 12.56 -5.04
CA ALA A 77 5.71 11.16 -4.97
C ALA A 77 4.18 11.04 -4.87
N LEU A 78 3.55 11.82 -3.99
CA LEU A 78 2.10 11.75 -3.80
C LEU A 78 1.33 12.31 -5.00
N SER A 79 1.79 13.39 -5.63
CA SER A 79 1.15 13.93 -6.85
C SER A 79 1.30 12.97 -8.05
N SER A 80 2.45 12.33 -8.18
CA SER A 80 2.71 11.33 -9.23
C SER A 80 1.88 10.06 -9.00
N PHE A 81 1.75 9.63 -7.74
CA PHE A 81 0.88 8.53 -7.37
C PHE A 81 -0.60 8.88 -7.64
N ASP A 82 -1.04 10.10 -7.31
CA ASP A 82 -2.39 10.57 -7.63
C ASP A 82 -2.68 10.49 -9.14
N SER A 83 -1.73 11.00 -9.94
CA SER A 83 -1.78 10.94 -11.40
C SER A 83 -1.86 9.51 -11.92
N PHE A 84 -1.05 8.60 -11.36
CA PHE A 84 -1.07 7.17 -11.71
C PHE A 84 -2.42 6.52 -11.41
N THR A 85 -3.09 6.92 -10.33
CA THR A 85 -4.39 6.34 -9.96
C THR A 85 -5.57 6.90 -10.76
N GLU A 86 -5.40 8.02 -11.48
CA GLU A 86 -6.45 8.64 -12.30
C GLU A 86 -7.80 8.84 -11.60
N GLY A 87 -7.79 9.09 -10.27
CA GLY A 87 -9.01 9.25 -9.49
C GLY A 87 -9.58 7.96 -8.85
N ALA A 88 -9.02 6.79 -9.16
CA ALA A 88 -9.49 5.51 -8.66
C ALA A 88 -9.36 5.36 -7.13
N GLN A 89 -10.15 4.45 -6.55
CA GLN A 89 -10.15 4.17 -5.12
C GLN A 89 -8.92 3.33 -4.71
N CYS A 90 -8.23 3.79 -3.68
CA CYS A 90 -7.02 3.19 -3.16
C CYS A 90 -7.34 2.25 -1.99
N TRP A 91 -6.90 1.00 -2.05
CA TRP A 91 -7.13 0.00 -1.00
C TRP A 91 -5.84 -0.32 -0.24
N SER A 92 -5.77 0.05 1.04
CA SER A 92 -4.61 -0.27 1.90
C SER A 92 -4.88 -1.42 2.84
N TRP A 93 -3.83 -2.15 3.22
CA TRP A 93 -3.90 -3.12 4.32
C TRP A 93 -3.79 -2.42 5.67
N GLY A 94 -4.94 -1.89 6.14
CA GLY A 94 -5.00 -1.01 7.31
C GLY A 94 -5.45 0.40 6.94
N LYS A 95 -4.97 1.38 7.71
CA LYS A 95 -5.34 2.80 7.59
C LYS A 95 -4.13 3.65 7.18
N ASP A 96 -3.52 3.34 6.04
CA ASP A 96 -2.29 4.00 5.60
C ASP A 96 -2.52 5.48 5.27
N GLU A 97 -3.73 5.86 4.86
CA GLU A 97 -4.13 7.24 4.65
C GLU A 97 -4.00 8.09 5.91
N LEU A 98 -4.33 7.53 7.08
CA LEU A 98 -4.25 8.23 8.36
C LEU A 98 -2.89 8.07 9.04
N ASN A 99 -2.33 6.86 8.98
CA ASN A 99 -1.11 6.55 9.73
C ASN A 99 0.17 6.92 8.96
N MET A 100 0.11 6.97 7.62
CA MET A 100 1.28 7.25 6.80
C MET A 100 1.13 8.57 6.05
N VAL A 101 0.12 8.68 5.18
CA VAL A 101 0.00 9.85 4.29
C VAL A 101 -0.29 11.11 5.09
N ALA A 102 -1.32 11.12 5.93
CA ALA A 102 -1.69 12.31 6.70
C ALA A 102 -0.56 12.78 7.65
N ILE A 103 0.09 11.86 8.38
CA ILE A 103 1.20 12.18 9.27
C ILE A 103 2.40 12.71 8.48
N SER A 104 2.76 12.07 7.36
CA SER A 104 3.89 12.52 6.54
C SER A 104 3.64 13.91 5.95
N CYS A 105 2.43 14.16 5.44
CA CYS A 105 2.04 15.47 4.94
C CYS A 105 2.06 16.53 6.04
N TYR A 106 1.55 16.19 7.24
CA TYR A 106 1.59 17.08 8.40
C TYR A 106 3.02 17.46 8.80
N VAL A 107 3.92 16.48 8.90
CA VAL A 107 5.33 16.71 9.25
C VAL A 107 6.04 17.53 8.17
N ALA A 108 5.78 17.25 6.89
CA ALA A 108 6.36 18.00 5.77
C ALA A 108 5.72 19.38 5.55
N GLY A 109 4.64 19.71 6.27
CA GLY A 109 3.93 20.99 6.11
C GLY A 109 3.24 21.13 4.75
N ILE A 110 2.86 20.03 4.10
CA ILE A 110 2.21 20.02 2.79
C ILE A 110 0.72 19.65 2.89
N GLN A 111 -0.06 20.10 1.91
CA GLN A 111 -1.44 19.64 1.76
C GLN A 111 -1.45 18.25 1.09
N PRO A 112 -2.17 17.26 1.64
CA PRO A 112 -2.32 15.97 0.97
C PRO A 112 -2.98 16.15 -0.40
N PRO A 113 -2.36 15.71 -1.51
CA PRO A 113 -2.95 15.85 -2.84
C PRO A 113 -4.13 14.91 -3.07
N ILE A 114 -4.17 13.79 -2.33
CA ILE A 114 -5.24 12.79 -2.45
C ILE A 114 -6.17 12.90 -1.23
N PRO A 115 -7.48 13.11 -1.44
CA PRO A 115 -8.44 13.21 -0.34
C PRO A 115 -8.64 11.87 0.37
N ALA A 116 -8.83 11.91 1.69
CA ALA A 116 -8.92 10.70 2.52
C ALA A 116 -10.07 9.76 2.12
N ASN A 117 -11.15 10.27 1.53
CA ASN A 117 -12.29 9.46 1.08
C ASN A 117 -11.98 8.61 -0.18
N ARG A 118 -10.82 8.81 -0.83
CA ARG A 118 -10.34 7.93 -1.89
C ARG A 118 -9.58 6.72 -1.38
N PHE A 119 -9.40 6.59 -0.06
CA PHE A 119 -8.81 5.42 0.55
C PHE A 119 -9.87 4.59 1.26
N ASP A 120 -9.74 3.27 1.17
CA ASP A 120 -10.44 2.34 2.03
C ASP A 120 -9.54 1.16 2.41
N ASN A 121 -10.01 0.33 3.34
CA ASN A 121 -9.26 -0.73 3.96
C ASN A 121 -9.56 -2.08 3.28
N ALA A 122 -8.53 -2.67 2.66
CA ALA A 122 -8.59 -3.97 2.02
C ALA A 122 -9.06 -5.09 2.96
N VAL A 123 -8.86 -4.95 4.28
CA VAL A 123 -9.42 -5.87 5.30
C VAL A 123 -10.92 -6.10 5.10
N LYS A 124 -11.69 -5.07 4.70
CA LYS A 124 -13.13 -5.20 4.41
C LYS A 124 -13.39 -6.18 3.26
N LEU A 125 -12.56 -6.14 2.22
CA LEU A 125 -12.68 -7.02 1.05
C LEU A 125 -12.39 -8.47 1.44
N LEU A 126 -11.38 -8.70 2.27
CA LEU A 126 -11.03 -10.05 2.74
C LEU A 126 -12.12 -10.62 3.67
N LEU A 127 -12.71 -9.80 4.53
CA LEU A 127 -13.88 -10.19 5.33
C LEU A 127 -15.09 -10.51 4.43
N ALA A 128 -15.36 -9.68 3.42
CA ALA A 128 -16.45 -9.93 2.46
C ALA A 128 -16.22 -11.22 1.66
N ALA A 129 -14.96 -11.56 1.38
CA ALA A 129 -14.58 -12.83 0.75
C ALA A 129 -14.63 -14.05 1.70
N GLY A 130 -14.95 -13.84 2.98
CA GLY A 130 -15.12 -14.89 3.98
C GLY A 130 -13.86 -15.29 4.73
N MET A 131 -12.79 -14.46 4.74
CA MET A 131 -11.62 -14.71 5.58
C MET A 131 -12.02 -14.65 7.07
N PRO A 132 -11.69 -15.68 7.88
CA PRO A 132 -11.96 -15.64 9.32
C PRO A 132 -11.23 -14.48 10.00
N LEU A 133 -11.89 -13.83 10.96
CA LEU A 133 -11.32 -12.68 11.68
C LEU A 133 -10.02 -13.04 12.42
N GLU A 134 -9.93 -14.27 12.93
CA GLU A 134 -8.75 -14.77 13.64
C GLU A 134 -7.53 -14.92 12.74
N ASP A 135 -7.74 -15.29 11.47
CA ASP A 135 -6.68 -15.39 10.47
C ASP A 135 -6.30 -14.00 9.98
N LEU A 136 -7.30 -13.14 9.76
CA LEU A 136 -7.06 -11.76 9.35
C LEU A 136 -6.17 -10.99 10.35
N ALA A 137 -6.36 -11.23 11.65
CA ALA A 137 -5.54 -10.63 12.69
C ALA A 137 -4.07 -11.10 12.69
N LYS A 138 -3.77 -12.25 12.09
CA LYS A 138 -2.44 -12.89 12.11
C LYS A 138 -1.73 -12.83 10.77
N THR A 139 -2.45 -12.57 9.68
CA THR A 139 -1.90 -12.56 8.32
C THR A 139 -1.51 -11.14 7.92
N PRO A 140 -0.22 -10.80 7.87
CA PRO A 140 0.23 -9.52 7.33
C PRO A 140 0.02 -9.46 5.81
N SER A 141 -0.03 -8.24 5.26
CA SER A 141 -0.27 -8.00 3.82
C SER A 141 0.64 -8.80 2.91
N ASN A 142 1.91 -8.92 3.26
CA ASN A 142 2.93 -9.60 2.46
C ASN A 142 2.77 -11.12 2.37
N ARG A 143 1.94 -11.71 3.23
CA ARG A 143 1.68 -13.17 3.28
C ARG A 143 0.28 -13.56 2.80
N LEU A 144 -0.52 -12.61 2.32
CA LEU A 144 -1.88 -12.91 1.89
C LEU A 144 -1.92 -13.88 0.71
N ALA A 145 -1.04 -13.68 -0.27
CA ALA A 145 -0.99 -14.57 -1.43
C ALA A 145 -0.60 -16.00 -1.03
N ASP A 146 0.39 -16.15 -0.14
CA ASP A 146 0.78 -17.43 0.44
C ASP A 146 -0.38 -18.09 1.22
N TYR A 147 -1.11 -17.32 2.02
CA TYR A 147 -2.24 -17.81 2.81
C TYR A 147 -3.32 -18.46 1.93
N TYR A 148 -3.57 -17.90 0.76
CA TYR A 148 -4.52 -18.45 -0.22
C TYR A 148 -3.90 -19.44 -1.21
N GLY A 149 -2.60 -19.72 -1.11
CA GLY A 149 -1.88 -20.59 -2.05
C GLY A 149 -1.89 -20.06 -3.49
N VAL A 150 -1.87 -18.73 -3.65
CA VAL A 150 -1.90 -18.08 -4.96
C VAL A 150 -0.53 -18.22 -5.62
N GLU A 151 -0.49 -18.62 -6.89
CA GLU A 151 0.75 -18.57 -7.66
C GLU A 151 1.07 -17.12 -8.04
N HIS A 152 2.28 -16.67 -7.70
CA HIS A 152 2.78 -15.34 -8.03
C HIS A 152 4.31 -15.35 -8.21
N PRO A 153 4.89 -14.35 -8.90
CA PRO A 153 6.34 -14.14 -8.91
C PRO A 153 6.89 -13.99 -7.48
N PRO A 154 8.18 -14.28 -7.23
CA PRO A 154 8.76 -14.09 -5.90
C PRO A 154 8.55 -12.67 -5.38
N LEU A 155 8.03 -12.56 -4.14
CA LEU A 155 7.77 -11.30 -3.47
C LEU A 155 8.67 -11.17 -2.24
N GLN A 156 9.28 -10.00 -2.05
CA GLN A 156 10.07 -9.68 -0.89
C GLN A 156 9.18 -9.03 0.18
N GLY A 157 9.05 -9.70 1.33
CA GLY A 157 8.38 -9.11 2.47
C GLY A 157 9.05 -7.82 2.92
N HIS A 158 8.23 -6.84 3.31
CA HIS A 158 8.68 -5.50 3.72
C HIS A 158 9.21 -4.61 2.57
N ASP A 159 9.17 -5.06 1.32
CA ASP A 159 9.08 -4.13 0.18
C ASP A 159 7.61 -3.75 -0.02
N ALA A 160 7.32 -2.45 0.00
CA ALA A 160 5.94 -2.00 -0.03
C ALA A 160 5.20 -2.30 -1.35
N LEU A 161 5.91 -2.44 -2.48
CA LEU A 161 5.28 -2.80 -3.76
C LEU A 161 4.91 -4.27 -3.72
N ASP A 162 5.82 -5.11 -3.24
CA ASP A 162 5.59 -6.55 -3.13
C ASP A 162 4.49 -6.88 -2.10
N ASP A 163 4.45 -6.15 -0.99
CA ASP A 163 3.33 -6.20 -0.03
C ASP A 163 1.99 -5.88 -0.74
N ALA A 164 1.94 -4.85 -1.59
CA ALA A 164 0.74 -4.47 -2.34
C ALA A 164 0.40 -5.49 -3.44
N LEU A 165 1.39 -6.07 -4.11
CA LEU A 165 1.21 -7.15 -5.08
C LEU A 165 0.64 -8.40 -4.41
N SER A 166 1.09 -8.76 -3.20
CA SER A 166 0.54 -9.88 -2.44
C SER A 166 -0.96 -9.71 -2.17
N VAL A 167 -1.38 -8.51 -1.77
CA VAL A 167 -2.81 -8.16 -1.65
C VAL A 167 -3.51 -8.27 -3.01
N SER A 168 -2.91 -7.72 -4.06
CA SER A 168 -3.54 -7.66 -5.39
C SER A 168 -3.75 -9.04 -6.02
N TYR A 169 -2.76 -9.92 -5.96
CA TYR A 169 -2.87 -11.30 -6.42
C TYR A 169 -3.93 -12.07 -5.64
N THR A 170 -4.02 -11.83 -4.33
CA THR A 170 -5.07 -12.40 -3.48
C THR A 170 -6.46 -11.94 -3.93
N LEU A 171 -6.65 -10.64 -4.13
CA LEU A 171 -7.94 -10.09 -4.59
C LEU A 171 -8.32 -10.64 -5.97
N GLN A 172 -7.37 -10.72 -6.90
CA GLN A 172 -7.60 -11.34 -8.21
C GLN A 172 -8.01 -12.81 -8.09
N HIS A 173 -7.34 -13.58 -7.23
CA HIS A 173 -7.68 -14.98 -7.00
C HIS A 173 -9.13 -15.10 -6.47
N LEU A 174 -9.49 -14.28 -5.49
CA LEU A 174 -10.83 -14.28 -4.88
C LEU A 174 -11.93 -13.84 -5.86
N LEU A 175 -11.64 -12.86 -6.71
CA LEU A 175 -12.54 -12.41 -7.77
C LEU A 175 -12.72 -13.49 -8.86
N LYS A 176 -11.63 -14.10 -9.33
CA LYS A 176 -11.67 -15.22 -10.31
C LYS A 176 -12.43 -16.42 -9.75
N GLY A 177 -12.24 -16.71 -8.47
CA GLY A 177 -12.93 -17.79 -7.76
C GLY A 177 -14.38 -17.46 -7.34
N GLY A 178 -14.87 -16.24 -7.59
CA GLY A 178 -16.22 -15.81 -7.22
C GLY A 178 -16.47 -15.71 -5.71
N LYS A 179 -15.40 -15.69 -4.90
CA LYS A 179 -15.48 -15.46 -3.44
C LYS A 179 -15.63 -13.97 -3.12
N LEU A 180 -15.11 -13.13 -3.99
CA LEU A 180 -15.31 -11.69 -3.96
C LEU A 180 -16.01 -11.27 -5.25
N THR A 181 -16.86 -10.26 -5.17
CA THR A 181 -17.55 -9.70 -6.34
C THR A 181 -17.22 -8.21 -6.51
N PRO A 182 -17.24 -7.66 -7.73
CA PRO A 182 -16.87 -6.27 -7.99
C PRO A 182 -17.70 -5.23 -7.22
N GLU A 183 -18.96 -5.54 -6.91
CA GLU A 183 -19.89 -4.61 -6.23
C GLU A 183 -19.40 -4.24 -4.82
N VAL A 184 -18.59 -5.09 -4.18
CA VAL A 184 -18.02 -4.82 -2.86
C VAL A 184 -17.02 -3.66 -2.89
N PHE A 185 -16.47 -3.34 -4.06
CA PHE A 185 -15.57 -2.21 -4.26
C PHE A 185 -16.32 -0.87 -4.40
N GLY A 186 -17.66 -0.88 -4.42
CA GLY A 186 -18.47 0.34 -4.56
C GLY A 186 -18.55 0.87 -6.00
N VAL A 187 -18.27 0.01 -6.99
CA VAL A 187 -18.45 0.27 -8.43
C VAL A 187 -19.87 -0.07 -8.86
#